data_AF-A0AA35VU94-F1
#
_entry.id   AF-A0AA35VU94-F1
#
_cell.length_a   1.000
_cell.length_b   1.000
_cell.length_c   1.000
_cell.angle_alpha   90.00
_cell.angle_beta   90.00
_cell.angle_gamma   90.00
#
_symmetry.space_group_name_H-M   'P 1'
#
loop_
_entity.id
_entity.type
_entity.pdbx_description
1 polymer ?
#
loop_
_entity_poly.entity_id
_entity_poly.type
_entity_poly.pdbx_seq_one_letter_code
_entity_poly.pdbx_strand_id
1 'polypeptide(L)'
;MTDQTNSGNPPPDASSSLPPQPPLLIPNLPDDVALQCIARVPRSYHRSLLLVSKLWRSTIRSPHFFATRSLIRSTQQSLYLNIRHNSSFKWYYHPNPNPTDKGILYPLPPIPTQPVGSAYAVLGHKIYLIGGSINDIPSTSVWVLDCRVNKWEIGPKMRVGREFAAAATVNEKIYVMGGCLVDNRTRSINWAEVYDPAVGVWCPLPSSSVEAKDKWMHANAVIDGKIYAMADRGGVVYDVAEMEWGRVPKRLDMGWRGRAAVVDGVLYCYDYLGKIRGYDVEKDAWKELRGVEKGLPKFLCGATMVDLDGRLCVVWECKEGGGGEKAIMCAEIEVYTDEDGGLSVVTSIILPEILNYSPCKRNDLDMVLILKVYIQIFGELRAEAVLLIVKKM
;
A
#
# COMPACT_ATOMS: atom_id res chain seq x y z
N MET A 1 6.19 -48.44 -79.54
CA MET A 1 5.26 -48.03 -78.47
C MET A 1 5.53 -48.93 -77.28
N THR A 2 6.19 -48.37 -76.29
CA THR A 2 6.51 -48.96 -74.99
C THR A 2 5.26 -49.00 -74.11
N ASP A 3 5.00 -50.11 -73.41
CA ASP A 3 4.13 -50.08 -72.24
C ASP A 3 4.76 -50.93 -71.13
N GLN A 4 5.14 -50.25 -70.05
CA GLN A 4 5.81 -50.78 -68.87
C GLN A 4 4.88 -50.67 -67.66
N THR A 5 4.66 -51.82 -67.03
CA THR A 5 4.55 -52.04 -65.58
C THR A 5 3.64 -51.13 -64.75
N ASN A 6 2.49 -51.69 -64.34
CA ASN A 6 1.71 -51.21 -63.20
C ASN A 6 2.04 -52.07 -61.97
N SER A 7 2.97 -51.61 -61.13
CA SER A 7 3.19 -52.16 -59.78
C SER A 7 2.61 -51.18 -58.77
N GLY A 8 1.53 -51.58 -58.09
CA GLY A 8 0.84 -50.77 -57.09
C GLY A 8 1.74 -50.41 -55.91
N ASN A 9 1.79 -49.13 -55.57
CA ASN A 9 2.34 -48.65 -54.30
C ASN A 9 1.38 -49.00 -53.15
N PRO A 10 1.88 -49.43 -51.97
CA PRO A 10 1.06 -49.52 -50.77
C PRO A 10 0.68 -48.10 -50.29
N PRO A 11 -0.44 -47.95 -49.57
CA PRO A 11 -0.87 -46.64 -49.06
C PRO A 11 0.14 -46.13 -48.03
N PRO A 12 0.36 -44.81 -47.94
CA PRO A 12 1.29 -44.24 -46.98
C PRO A 12 0.77 -44.47 -45.56
N ASP A 13 1.63 -44.99 -44.69
CA ASP A 13 1.40 -45.14 -43.26
C ASP A 13 0.94 -43.80 -42.66
N ALA A 14 -0.33 -43.75 -42.26
CA ALA A 14 -0.86 -42.69 -41.43
C ALA A 14 -0.28 -42.84 -40.01
N SER A 15 1.00 -42.50 -39.85
CA SER A 15 1.56 -42.20 -38.54
C SER A 15 0.93 -40.90 -38.06
N SER A 16 -0.23 -41.02 -37.40
CA SER A 16 -0.86 -39.93 -36.67
C SER A 16 0.07 -39.54 -35.53
N SER A 17 0.99 -38.60 -35.79
CA SER A 17 1.74 -37.96 -34.73
C SER A 17 0.73 -37.25 -33.83
N LEU A 18 0.53 -37.81 -32.63
CA LEU A 18 -0.22 -37.14 -31.57
C LEU A 18 0.34 -35.72 -31.43
N PRO A 19 -0.52 -34.71 -31.26
CA PRO A 19 -0.04 -33.35 -31.06
C PRO A 19 0.99 -33.33 -29.93
N PRO A 20 2.08 -32.55 -30.06
CA PRO A 20 3.12 -32.52 -29.05
C PRO A 20 2.49 -32.22 -27.69
N GLN A 21 2.76 -33.10 -26.73
CA GLN A 21 2.30 -32.95 -25.36
C GLN A 21 2.69 -31.56 -24.85
N PRO A 22 1.78 -30.83 -24.17
CA PRO A 22 2.10 -29.52 -23.64
C PRO A 22 3.30 -29.63 -22.70
N PRO A 23 4.20 -28.62 -22.69
CA PRO A 23 5.36 -28.65 -21.83
C PRO A 23 4.92 -28.67 -20.37
N LEU A 24 5.42 -29.63 -19.60
CA LEU A 24 5.17 -29.76 -18.16
C LEU A 24 5.85 -28.63 -17.39
N LEU A 25 5.25 -28.22 -16.27
CA LEU A 25 5.80 -27.18 -15.41
C LEU A 25 7.11 -27.62 -14.74
N ILE A 26 7.14 -28.83 -14.19
CA ILE A 26 8.35 -29.48 -13.66
C ILE A 26 8.40 -30.89 -14.27
N PRO A 27 9.53 -31.30 -14.88
CA PRO A 27 9.66 -32.64 -15.44
C PRO A 27 9.32 -33.72 -14.39
N ASN A 28 8.52 -34.71 -14.80
CA ASN A 28 8.08 -35.84 -13.97
C ASN A 28 7.15 -35.50 -12.79
N LEU A 29 6.61 -34.28 -12.72
CA LEU A 29 5.56 -33.93 -11.78
C LEU A 29 4.25 -33.58 -12.49
N PRO A 30 3.09 -34.02 -11.96
CA PRO A 30 1.81 -33.44 -12.32
C PRO A 30 1.81 -31.91 -12.12
N ASP A 31 1.17 -31.17 -13.04
CA ASP A 31 1.21 -29.70 -13.04
C ASP A 31 0.60 -29.07 -11.77
N ASP A 32 -0.40 -29.72 -11.16
CA ASP A 32 -1.02 -29.29 -9.90
C ASP A 32 -0.05 -29.40 -8.71
N VAL A 33 0.70 -30.50 -8.63
CA VAL A 33 1.76 -30.72 -7.63
C VAL A 33 2.91 -29.74 -7.88
N ALA A 34 3.34 -29.59 -9.14
CA ALA A 34 4.39 -28.66 -9.51
C ALA A 34 4.02 -27.21 -9.16
N LEU A 35 2.78 -26.79 -9.45
CA LEU A 35 2.25 -25.48 -9.10
C LEU A 35 2.28 -25.26 -7.58
N GLN A 36 1.85 -26.26 -6.81
CA GLN A 36 1.89 -26.24 -5.36
C GLN A 36 3.31 -26.09 -4.80
N CYS A 37 4.29 -26.76 -5.40
CA CYS A 37 5.71 -26.61 -5.04
C CYS A 37 6.20 -25.18 -5.29
N ILE A 38 5.97 -24.64 -6.49
CA ILE A 38 6.37 -23.28 -6.86
C ILE A 38 5.62 -22.25 -6.00
N ALA A 39 4.35 -22.50 -5.67
CA ALA A 39 3.53 -21.63 -4.83
C ALA A 39 4.04 -21.49 -3.40
N ARG A 40 4.85 -22.42 -2.89
CA ARG A 40 5.46 -22.33 -1.55
C ARG A 40 6.74 -21.49 -1.50
N VAL A 41 7.32 -21.18 -2.66
CA VAL A 41 8.56 -20.41 -2.72
C VAL A 41 8.29 -18.97 -2.24
N PRO A 42 9.16 -18.38 -1.38
CA PRO A 42 9.02 -17.00 -0.95
C PRO A 42 9.07 -15.99 -2.12
N ARG A 43 8.33 -14.88 -1.98
CA ARG A 43 8.22 -13.77 -2.94
C ARG A 43 9.57 -13.15 -3.29
N SER A 44 10.54 -13.19 -2.39
CA SER A 44 11.92 -12.75 -2.63
C SER A 44 12.55 -13.48 -3.84
N TYR A 45 12.24 -14.77 -4.02
CA TYR A 45 12.78 -15.57 -5.13
C TYR A 45 11.94 -15.50 -6.41
N HIS A 46 10.74 -14.90 -6.39
CA HIS A 46 9.86 -14.91 -7.55
C HIS A 46 10.50 -14.25 -8.78
N ARG A 47 11.35 -13.23 -8.60
CA ARG A 47 12.10 -12.65 -9.73
C ARG A 47 12.98 -13.69 -10.42
N SER A 48 13.70 -14.49 -9.65
CA SER A 48 14.53 -15.60 -10.18
C SER A 48 13.66 -16.65 -10.85
N LEU A 49 12.51 -16.99 -10.26
CA LEU A 49 11.59 -17.99 -10.83
C LEU A 49 11.02 -17.55 -12.19
N LEU A 50 10.75 -16.25 -12.39
CA LEU A 50 10.27 -15.71 -13.67
C LEU A 50 11.30 -15.80 -14.82
N LEU A 51 12.56 -16.11 -14.50
CA LEU A 51 13.66 -16.26 -15.47
C LEU A 51 13.87 -17.70 -15.91
N VAL A 52 13.32 -18.70 -15.20
CA VAL A 52 13.53 -20.13 -15.48
C VAL A 52 13.01 -20.53 -16.86
N SER A 53 11.76 -20.18 -17.18
CA SER A 53 11.16 -20.49 -18.48
C SER A 53 9.97 -19.57 -18.81
N LYS A 54 9.55 -19.55 -20.08
CA LYS A 54 8.32 -18.83 -20.49
C LYS A 54 7.08 -19.38 -19.78
N LEU A 55 7.03 -20.69 -19.54
CA LEU A 55 5.93 -21.37 -18.86
C LEU A 55 5.86 -21.02 -17.38
N TRP A 56 7.01 -20.97 -16.68
CA TRP A 56 7.06 -20.52 -15.29
C TRP A 56 6.64 -19.05 -15.18
N ARG A 57 7.11 -18.22 -16.12
CA ARG A 57 6.74 -16.80 -16.17
C ARG A 57 5.24 -16.58 -16.34
N SER A 58 4.59 -17.30 -17.26
CA SER A 58 3.14 -17.19 -17.44
C SER A 58 2.37 -17.74 -16.24
N THR A 59 2.82 -18.86 -15.68
CA THR A 59 2.20 -19.51 -14.52
C THR A 59 2.26 -18.65 -13.27
N ILE A 60 3.43 -18.12 -12.90
CA ILE A 60 3.61 -17.29 -11.69
C ILE A 60 2.87 -15.94 -11.80
N ARG A 61 2.60 -15.47 -13.02
CA ARG A 61 1.79 -14.26 -13.26
C ARG A 61 0.29 -14.55 -13.36
N SER A 62 -0.12 -15.82 -13.34
CA SER A 62 -1.51 -16.21 -13.50
C SER A 62 -2.33 -15.99 -12.23
N PRO A 63 -3.63 -15.68 -12.33
CA PRO A 63 -4.52 -15.66 -11.17
C PRO A 63 -4.55 -16.99 -10.40
N HIS A 64 -4.44 -18.11 -11.11
CA HIS A 64 -4.48 -19.45 -10.53
C HIS A 64 -3.31 -19.72 -9.57
N PHE A 65 -2.11 -19.20 -9.88
CA PHE A 65 -0.96 -19.26 -8.96
C PHE A 65 -1.24 -18.51 -7.66
N PHE A 66 -1.81 -17.30 -7.72
CA PHE A 66 -2.14 -16.54 -6.51
C PHE A 66 -3.28 -17.17 -5.71
N ALA A 67 -4.27 -17.76 -6.39
CA ALA A 67 -5.33 -18.55 -5.74
C ALA A 67 -4.73 -19.77 -5.00
N THR A 68 -3.79 -20.48 -5.64
CA THR A 68 -3.09 -21.63 -5.02
C THR A 68 -2.31 -21.20 -3.78
N ARG A 69 -1.55 -20.09 -3.85
CA ARG A 69 -0.83 -19.53 -2.69
C ARG A 69 -1.76 -19.20 -1.53
N SER A 70 -2.93 -18.64 -1.85
CA SER A 70 -3.97 -18.34 -0.86
C SER A 70 -4.50 -19.62 -0.22
N LEU A 71 -4.76 -20.67 -1.01
CA LEU A 71 -5.28 -21.94 -0.52
C LEU A 71 -4.31 -22.63 0.46
N ILE A 72 -3.01 -22.61 0.14
CA ILE A 72 -1.96 -23.27 0.94
C ILE A 72 -1.40 -22.39 2.06
N ARG A 73 -1.99 -21.22 2.31
CA ARG A 73 -1.55 -20.26 3.35
C ARG A 73 -0.09 -19.81 3.21
N SER A 74 0.37 -19.66 1.97
CA SER A 74 1.76 -19.25 1.66
C SER A 74 1.82 -17.80 1.17
N THR A 75 0.93 -16.93 1.62
CA THR A 75 1.00 -15.53 1.23
C THR A 75 1.95 -14.75 2.11
N GLN A 76 2.37 -13.60 1.59
CA GLN A 76 3.39 -12.78 2.22
C GLN A 76 3.02 -11.33 2.05
N GLN A 77 3.31 -10.56 3.09
CA GLN A 77 3.19 -9.11 3.08
C GLN A 77 4.41 -8.52 2.34
N SER A 78 4.23 -7.34 1.76
CA SER A 78 5.30 -6.62 1.10
C SER A 78 5.13 -5.13 1.39
N LEU A 79 6.25 -4.46 1.62
CA LEU A 79 6.26 -3.01 1.82
C LEU A 79 6.42 -2.33 0.47
N TYR A 80 5.56 -1.36 0.18
CA TYR A 80 5.68 -0.52 -0.99
C TYR A 80 6.09 0.88 -0.55
N LEU A 81 7.15 1.39 -1.17
CA LEU A 81 7.71 2.69 -0.86
C LEU A 81 7.55 3.63 -2.04
N ASN A 82 7.03 4.82 -1.80
CA ASN A 82 7.10 5.92 -2.74
C ASN A 82 8.06 6.98 -2.19
N ILE A 83 9.17 7.17 -2.90
CA ILE A 83 10.26 8.06 -2.49
C ILE A 83 10.26 9.24 -3.44
N ARG A 84 10.17 10.44 -2.89
CA ARG A 84 10.36 11.66 -3.68
C ARG A 84 11.85 11.86 -3.91
N HIS A 85 12.24 12.01 -5.18
CA HIS A 85 13.57 12.40 -5.60
C HIS A 85 13.48 13.68 -6.47
N ASN A 86 13.89 14.82 -5.90
CA ASN A 86 13.66 16.15 -6.46
C ASN A 86 12.16 16.42 -6.72
N SER A 87 11.80 16.73 -7.96
CA SER A 87 10.41 16.90 -8.43
C SER A 87 9.78 15.61 -8.96
N SER A 88 10.48 14.47 -8.87
CA SER A 88 9.98 13.17 -9.33
C SER A 88 9.73 12.24 -8.16
N PHE A 89 8.88 11.25 -8.35
CA PHE A 89 8.62 10.23 -7.34
C PHE A 89 8.97 8.87 -7.96
N LYS A 90 9.54 7.99 -7.14
CA LYS A 90 9.96 6.65 -7.55
C LYS A 90 9.36 5.62 -6.62
N TRP A 91 8.86 4.54 -7.21
CA TRP A 91 8.21 3.46 -6.50
C TRP A 91 9.16 2.29 -6.34
N TYR A 92 9.18 1.71 -5.15
CA TYR A 92 9.96 0.55 -4.78
C TYR A 92 9.08 -0.45 -4.03
N TYR A 93 9.44 -1.72 -4.06
CA TYR A 93 8.84 -2.71 -3.16
C TYR A 93 9.90 -3.57 -2.50
N HIS A 94 9.60 -3.97 -1.27
CA HIS A 94 10.37 -4.91 -0.47
C HIS A 94 9.60 -6.25 -0.39
N PRO A 95 10.10 -7.34 -1.00
CA PRO A 95 9.35 -8.60 -1.10
C PRO A 95 9.33 -9.41 0.20
N ASN A 96 10.19 -9.08 1.17
CA ASN A 96 10.34 -9.83 2.40
C ASN A 96 10.69 -8.91 3.58
N PRO A 97 9.75 -8.35 4.35
CA PRO A 97 10.10 -7.49 5.48
C PRO A 97 10.83 -8.22 6.63
N ASN A 98 11.09 -9.53 6.52
CA ASN A 98 11.68 -10.31 7.59
C ASN A 98 13.07 -9.77 7.99
N PRO A 99 13.36 -9.57 9.29
CA PRO A 99 14.45 -8.70 9.72
C PRO A 99 15.87 -9.12 9.39
N THR A 100 16.06 -10.38 9.05
CA THR A 100 17.37 -11.00 8.86
C THR A 100 17.88 -10.90 7.42
N ASP A 101 17.04 -10.48 6.48
CA ASP A 101 17.41 -10.36 5.07
C ASP A 101 17.92 -8.94 4.82
N LYS A 102 19.16 -8.78 4.36
CA LYS A 102 19.69 -7.46 3.96
C LYS A 102 18.88 -6.98 2.76
N GLY A 103 17.91 -6.13 3.04
CA GLY A 103 16.81 -5.82 2.15
C GLY A 103 17.22 -5.17 0.85
N ILE A 104 17.00 -5.85 -0.28
CA ILE A 104 17.09 -5.22 -1.60
C ILE A 104 15.72 -4.64 -1.96
N LEU A 105 15.63 -3.32 -2.05
CA LEU A 105 14.48 -2.67 -2.67
C LEU A 105 14.50 -2.84 -4.18
N TYR A 106 13.33 -3.19 -4.72
CA TYR A 106 13.16 -3.40 -6.14
C TYR A 106 12.34 -2.26 -6.76
N PRO A 107 12.85 -1.58 -7.81
CA PRO A 107 12.11 -0.51 -8.46
C PRO A 107 10.88 -1.07 -9.18
N LEU A 108 9.82 -0.26 -9.16
CA LEU A 108 8.56 -0.47 -9.89
C LEU A 108 8.51 0.42 -11.13
N PRO A 109 7.77 0.01 -12.17
CA PRO A 109 7.52 0.87 -13.32
C PRO A 109 6.89 2.20 -12.90
N PRO A 110 7.34 3.34 -13.46
CA PRO A 110 6.71 4.63 -13.18
C PRO A 110 5.33 4.73 -13.83
N ILE A 111 4.46 5.58 -13.29
CA ILE A 111 3.28 6.06 -14.00
C ILE A 111 3.66 7.24 -14.91
N PRO A 112 2.97 7.44 -16.06
CA PRO A 112 3.35 8.46 -17.05
C PRO A 112 3.43 9.89 -16.50
N THR A 113 2.55 10.23 -15.56
CA THR A 113 2.53 11.54 -14.90
C THR A 113 2.21 11.32 -13.44
N GLN A 114 3.16 11.65 -12.57
CA GLN A 114 2.99 11.42 -11.15
C GLN A 114 2.30 12.63 -10.49
N PRO A 115 1.09 12.47 -9.95
CA PRO A 115 0.37 13.57 -9.35
C PRO A 115 0.90 13.87 -7.95
N VAL A 116 1.08 15.14 -7.62
CA VAL A 116 1.46 15.60 -6.27
C VAL A 116 0.23 15.59 -5.37
N GLY A 117 0.36 15.18 -4.11
CA GLY A 117 -0.78 15.20 -3.18
C GLY A 117 -1.86 14.16 -3.52
N SER A 118 -1.50 13.07 -4.19
CA SER A 118 -2.41 11.94 -4.38
C SER A 118 -2.79 11.33 -3.02
N ALA A 119 -4.05 10.93 -2.88
CA ALA A 119 -4.47 10.09 -1.76
C ALA A 119 -4.16 8.62 -2.08
N TYR A 120 -4.04 7.79 -1.05
CA TYR A 120 -3.72 6.37 -1.23
C TYR A 120 -4.71 5.50 -0.46
N ALA A 121 -5.09 4.37 -1.05
CA ALA A 121 -5.87 3.34 -0.39
C ALA A 121 -5.34 1.96 -0.77
N VAL A 122 -5.45 1.01 0.14
CA VAL A 122 -5.03 -0.38 -0.08
C VAL A 122 -6.26 -1.25 0.01
N LEU A 123 -6.52 -2.05 -1.02
CA LEU A 123 -7.63 -2.99 -1.02
C LEU A 123 -7.17 -4.34 -1.56
N GLY A 124 -7.10 -5.33 -0.67
CA GLY A 124 -6.46 -6.61 -0.95
C GLY A 124 -5.04 -6.40 -1.48
N HIS A 125 -4.75 -6.97 -2.65
CA HIS A 125 -3.44 -6.93 -3.30
C HIS A 125 -3.22 -5.69 -4.18
N LYS A 126 -4.11 -4.69 -4.09
CA LYS A 126 -4.08 -3.51 -4.95
C LYS A 126 -3.81 -2.25 -4.13
N ILE A 127 -2.95 -1.39 -4.67
CA ILE A 127 -2.77 -0.02 -4.19
C ILE A 127 -3.49 0.91 -5.15
N TYR A 128 -4.32 1.81 -4.61
CA TYR A 128 -5.03 2.83 -5.35
C TYR A 128 -4.37 4.17 -5.07
N LEU A 129 -3.89 4.83 -6.12
CA LEU A 129 -3.41 6.20 -6.13
C LEU A 129 -4.52 7.07 -6.70
N ILE A 130 -5.08 7.93 -5.86
CA ILE A 130 -6.38 8.58 -6.06
C ILE A 130 -6.17 10.09 -6.17
N GLY A 131 -6.47 10.64 -7.35
CA GLY A 131 -6.38 12.07 -7.63
C GLY A 131 -4.96 12.61 -7.61
N GLY A 132 -4.76 13.68 -6.83
CA GLY A 132 -3.58 14.52 -6.82
C GLY A 132 -3.60 15.59 -7.92
N SER A 133 -2.57 16.42 -7.92
CA SER A 133 -2.42 17.58 -8.79
C SER A 133 -1.48 17.27 -9.95
N ILE A 134 -1.91 17.61 -11.17
CA ILE A 134 -1.07 17.57 -12.37
C ILE A 134 -1.04 18.99 -12.92
N ASN A 135 0.13 19.63 -12.93
CA ASN A 135 0.29 21.04 -13.30
C ASN A 135 -0.65 21.97 -12.52
N ASP A 136 -0.71 21.77 -11.20
CA ASP A 136 -1.58 22.51 -10.26
C ASP A 136 -3.10 22.37 -10.51
N ILE A 137 -3.50 21.34 -11.26
CA ILE A 137 -4.91 21.01 -11.53
C ILE A 137 -5.28 19.71 -10.80
N PRO A 138 -6.27 19.73 -9.88
CA PRO A 138 -6.79 18.54 -9.23
C PRO A 138 -7.33 17.51 -10.23
N SER A 139 -6.90 16.27 -10.12
CA SER A 139 -7.20 15.19 -11.06
C SER A 139 -8.32 14.28 -10.57
N THR A 140 -9.16 13.80 -11.50
CA THR A 140 -10.15 12.73 -11.27
C THR A 140 -9.56 11.33 -11.42
N SER A 141 -8.33 11.23 -11.91
CA SER A 141 -7.72 9.96 -12.31
C SER A 141 -7.39 9.10 -11.10
N VAL A 142 -7.54 7.78 -11.29
CA VAL A 142 -7.12 6.78 -10.32
C VAL A 142 -6.15 5.83 -11.02
N TRP A 143 -4.98 5.63 -10.43
CA TRP A 143 -4.02 4.60 -10.84
C TRP A 143 -4.06 3.45 -9.85
N VAL A 144 -4.04 2.23 -10.36
CA VAL A 144 -4.13 1.03 -9.53
C VAL A 144 -2.90 0.17 -9.78
N LEU A 145 -2.15 -0.15 -8.73
CA LEU A 145 -1.01 -1.07 -8.80
C LEU A 145 -1.47 -2.46 -8.36
N ASP A 146 -1.47 -3.42 -9.27
CA ASP A 146 -1.58 -4.83 -8.90
C ASP A 146 -0.23 -5.31 -8.36
N CYS A 147 -0.15 -5.52 -7.04
CA CYS A 147 1.07 -5.88 -6.33
C CYS A 147 1.51 -7.32 -6.60
N ARG A 148 0.61 -8.17 -7.11
CA ARG A 148 0.94 -9.56 -7.44
C ARG A 148 1.92 -9.63 -8.61
N VAL A 149 1.71 -8.76 -9.60
CA VAL A 149 2.48 -8.69 -10.84
C VAL A 149 3.28 -7.39 -11.00
N ASN A 150 3.16 -6.45 -10.04
CA ASN A 150 3.82 -5.15 -10.03
C ASN A 150 3.55 -4.31 -11.28
N LYS A 151 2.28 -4.22 -11.67
CA LYS A 151 1.83 -3.52 -12.87
C LYS A 151 0.77 -2.47 -12.53
N TRP A 152 0.96 -1.26 -13.06
CA TRP A 152 -0.03 -0.20 -13.01
C TRP A 152 -1.12 -0.39 -14.07
N GLU A 153 -2.35 -0.10 -13.69
CA GLU A 153 -3.52 0.00 -14.55
C GLU A 153 -4.28 1.29 -14.25
N ILE A 154 -5.06 1.77 -15.21
CA ILE A 154 -5.94 2.92 -15.01
C ILE A 154 -7.22 2.40 -14.35
N GLY A 155 -7.58 2.98 -13.21
CA GLY A 155 -8.80 2.67 -12.48
C GLY A 155 -9.99 3.56 -12.90
N PRO A 156 -11.19 3.27 -12.37
CA PRO A 156 -12.36 4.11 -12.57
C PRO A 156 -12.14 5.52 -12.05
N LYS A 157 -12.48 6.53 -12.87
CA LYS A 157 -12.32 7.94 -12.51
C LYS A 157 -13.32 8.35 -11.42
N MET A 158 -12.87 9.20 -10.51
CA MET A 158 -13.74 9.88 -9.55
C MET A 158 -14.70 10.86 -10.26
N ARG A 159 -15.75 11.29 -9.55
CA ARG A 159 -16.71 12.27 -10.07
C ARG A 159 -16.17 13.70 -10.01
N VAL A 160 -15.25 13.98 -9.10
CA VAL A 160 -14.59 15.28 -8.95
C VAL A 160 -13.07 15.14 -8.86
N GLY A 161 -12.36 16.15 -9.37
CA GLY A 161 -10.91 16.21 -9.25
C GLY A 161 -10.52 16.56 -7.82
N ARG A 162 -9.51 15.87 -7.28
CA ARG A 162 -9.06 16.02 -5.89
C ARG A 162 -7.54 16.09 -5.78
N GLU A 163 -7.06 16.82 -4.80
CA GLU A 163 -5.67 16.81 -4.32
C GLU A 163 -5.66 16.92 -2.79
N PHE A 164 -4.72 16.26 -2.12
CA PHE A 164 -4.63 16.23 -0.65
C PHE A 164 -5.96 15.76 0.00
N ALA A 165 -6.57 14.72 -0.57
CA ALA A 165 -7.77 14.09 -0.02
C ALA A 165 -7.39 13.01 1.00
N ALA A 166 -8.27 12.70 1.96
CA ALA A 166 -8.15 11.51 2.78
C ALA A 166 -8.75 10.32 2.05
N ALA A 167 -8.06 9.17 2.07
CA ALA A 167 -8.58 7.93 1.52
C ALA A 167 -8.30 6.75 2.45
N ALA A 168 -9.29 5.88 2.61
CA ALA A 168 -9.24 4.76 3.53
C ALA A 168 -10.05 3.57 2.99
N THR A 169 -9.70 2.37 3.43
CA THR A 169 -10.43 1.15 3.07
C THR A 169 -11.19 0.62 4.28
N VAL A 170 -12.50 0.45 4.14
CA VAL A 170 -13.37 -0.12 5.17
C VAL A 170 -14.38 -1.03 4.49
N ASN A 171 -14.61 -2.22 5.05
CA ASN A 171 -15.59 -3.20 4.53
C ASN A 171 -15.45 -3.44 3.01
N GLU A 172 -14.22 -3.69 2.56
CA GLU A 172 -13.86 -3.95 1.15
C GLU A 172 -14.16 -2.82 0.15
N LYS A 173 -14.45 -1.61 0.65
CA LYS A 173 -14.69 -0.42 -0.16
C LYS A 173 -13.67 0.66 0.14
N ILE A 174 -13.42 1.51 -0.85
CA ILE A 174 -12.50 2.64 -0.70
C ILE A 174 -13.30 3.91 -0.56
N TYR A 175 -13.07 4.66 0.51
CA TYR A 175 -13.68 5.94 0.77
C TYR A 175 -12.65 7.03 0.50
N VAL A 176 -13.06 8.11 -0.14
CA VAL A 176 -12.25 9.31 -0.35
C VAL A 176 -13.03 10.54 0.06
N MET A 177 -12.39 11.47 0.77
CA MET A 177 -13.05 12.69 1.25
C MET A 177 -12.10 13.88 1.29
N GLY A 178 -12.66 15.07 1.05
CA GLY A 178 -11.88 16.31 1.01
C GLY A 178 -11.07 16.50 -0.26
N GLY A 179 -10.21 17.51 -0.25
CA GLY A 179 -9.26 17.77 -1.32
C GLY A 179 -9.86 18.30 -2.63
N CYS A 180 -11.12 18.75 -2.61
CA CYS A 180 -11.80 19.32 -3.76
C CYS A 180 -12.37 20.71 -3.43
N LEU A 181 -12.37 21.61 -4.40
CA LEU A 181 -13.03 22.90 -4.29
C LEU A 181 -14.56 22.72 -4.26
N VAL A 182 -15.25 23.32 -3.28
CA VAL A 182 -16.70 23.27 -3.15
C VAL A 182 -17.34 24.59 -3.58
N ASP A 183 -17.25 24.88 -4.89
CA ASP A 183 -17.78 26.12 -5.50
C ASP A 183 -19.17 25.95 -6.13
N ASN A 184 -19.70 24.72 -6.19
CA ASN A 184 -21.03 24.44 -6.73
C ASN A 184 -21.68 23.20 -6.08
N ARG A 185 -22.99 23.04 -6.32
CA ARG A 185 -23.78 21.93 -5.77
C ARG A 185 -23.21 20.56 -6.16
N THR A 186 -22.79 20.37 -7.42
CA THR A 186 -22.24 19.10 -7.91
C THR A 186 -20.96 18.71 -7.18
N ARG A 187 -20.04 19.65 -6.95
CA ARG A 187 -18.82 19.37 -6.18
C ARG A 187 -19.10 19.17 -4.69
N SER A 188 -20.10 19.86 -4.15
CA SER A 188 -20.52 19.69 -2.75
C SER A 188 -21.09 18.30 -2.46
N ILE A 189 -21.96 17.77 -3.34
CA ILE A 189 -22.53 16.42 -3.16
C ILE A 189 -21.48 15.33 -3.35
N ASN A 190 -20.47 15.58 -4.18
CA ASN A 190 -19.35 14.69 -4.40
C ASN A 190 -18.16 15.08 -3.53
N TRP A 191 -18.35 15.75 -2.39
CA TRP A 191 -17.23 16.12 -1.52
C TRP A 191 -16.57 14.89 -0.87
N ALA A 192 -17.34 13.82 -0.67
CA ALA A 192 -16.85 12.51 -0.31
C ALA A 192 -17.50 11.45 -1.21
N GLU A 193 -16.72 10.45 -1.58
CA GLU A 193 -17.14 9.37 -2.48
C GLU A 193 -16.68 8.03 -1.93
N VAL A 194 -17.43 6.98 -2.27
CA VAL A 194 -17.07 5.59 -2.02
C VAL A 194 -16.96 4.85 -3.35
N TYR A 195 -15.90 4.08 -3.50
CA TYR A 195 -15.69 3.13 -4.58
C TYR A 195 -16.01 1.73 -4.10
N ASP A 196 -16.94 1.09 -4.79
CA ASP A 196 -17.27 -0.31 -4.62
C ASP A 196 -16.66 -1.12 -5.78
N PRO A 197 -15.63 -1.94 -5.55
CA PRO A 197 -15.02 -2.75 -6.61
C PRO A 197 -15.96 -3.79 -7.21
N ALA A 198 -17.01 -4.21 -6.49
CA ALA A 198 -17.98 -5.16 -7.00
C ALA A 198 -18.84 -4.54 -8.12
N VAL A 199 -19.07 -3.23 -8.05
CA VAL A 199 -19.84 -2.48 -9.06
C VAL A 199 -18.91 -1.72 -10.03
N GLY A 200 -17.69 -1.41 -9.61
CA GLY A 200 -16.69 -0.72 -10.43
C GLY A 200 -16.94 0.78 -10.60
N VAL A 201 -17.71 1.41 -9.71
CA VAL A 201 -18.08 2.84 -9.79
C VAL A 201 -17.86 3.59 -8.49
N TRP A 202 -17.58 4.89 -8.61
CA TRP A 202 -17.59 5.84 -7.50
C TRP A 202 -19.00 6.38 -7.28
N CYS A 203 -19.44 6.44 -6.03
CA CYS A 203 -20.74 6.96 -5.61
C CYS A 203 -20.56 8.04 -4.53
N PRO A 204 -21.36 9.12 -4.52
CA PRO A 204 -21.30 10.11 -3.45
C PRO A 204 -21.72 9.50 -2.11
N LEU A 205 -21.08 9.95 -1.03
CA LEU A 205 -21.54 9.70 0.34
C LEU A 205 -22.65 10.69 0.75
N PRO A 206 -23.41 10.40 1.82
CA PRO A 206 -24.30 11.37 2.43
C PRO A 206 -23.57 12.70 2.68
N SER A 207 -24.25 13.82 2.42
CA SER A 207 -23.64 15.14 2.61
C SER A 207 -23.29 15.37 4.08
N SER A 208 -22.03 15.69 4.36
CA SER A 208 -21.60 16.08 5.70
C SER A 208 -22.25 17.39 6.11
N SER A 209 -22.84 17.40 7.31
CA SER A 209 -23.26 18.60 8.04
C SER A 209 -22.09 19.33 8.71
N VAL A 210 -20.90 18.72 8.73
CA VAL A 210 -19.69 19.29 9.32
C VAL A 210 -18.97 20.15 8.28
N GLU A 211 -18.80 21.43 8.59
CA GLU A 211 -18.04 22.39 7.77
C GLU A 211 -16.53 22.09 7.78
N ALA A 212 -16.13 21.11 6.97
CA ALA A 212 -14.72 20.84 6.63
C ALA A 212 -14.45 20.92 5.12
N LYS A 213 -15.43 21.46 4.37
CA LYS A 213 -15.50 21.31 2.92
C LYS A 213 -14.41 22.05 2.14
N ASP A 214 -13.83 23.09 2.73
CA ASP A 214 -12.85 23.97 2.08
C ASP A 214 -11.38 23.65 2.43
N LYS A 215 -11.10 22.48 3.02
CA LYS A 215 -9.77 22.17 3.55
C LYS A 215 -9.11 20.98 2.87
N TRP A 216 -7.79 21.06 2.73
CA TRP A 216 -6.95 19.90 2.45
C TRP A 216 -6.93 18.97 3.65
N MET A 217 -6.97 17.67 3.37
CA MET A 217 -6.85 16.64 4.38
C MET A 217 -5.39 16.29 4.52
N HIS A 218 -4.97 16.23 5.78
CA HIS A 218 -3.58 16.13 6.13
C HIS A 218 -3.28 14.81 6.87
N ALA A 219 -4.27 14.22 7.54
CA ALA A 219 -4.11 12.86 8.04
C ALA A 219 -5.38 12.06 7.84
N ASN A 220 -5.23 10.73 7.79
CA ASN A 220 -6.35 9.82 7.89
C ASN A 220 -5.96 8.58 8.69
N ALA A 221 -6.96 7.94 9.30
CA ALA A 221 -6.84 6.66 9.98
C ALA A 221 -8.20 5.95 10.04
N VAL A 222 -8.19 4.63 10.20
CA VAL A 222 -9.41 3.83 10.39
C VAL A 222 -9.37 3.20 11.77
N ILE A 223 -10.32 3.60 12.63
CA ILE A 223 -10.44 3.05 13.97
C ILE A 223 -11.87 2.55 14.16
N ASP A 224 -12.02 1.26 14.44
CA ASP A 224 -13.30 0.59 14.66
C ASP A 224 -14.37 0.87 13.60
N GLY A 225 -13.95 0.78 12.33
CA GLY A 225 -14.84 1.01 11.18
C GLY A 225 -15.18 2.47 10.91
N LYS A 226 -14.64 3.40 11.70
CA LYS A 226 -14.79 4.85 11.50
C LYS A 226 -13.58 5.41 10.80
N ILE A 227 -13.82 6.26 9.80
CA ILE A 227 -12.77 6.93 9.02
C ILE A 227 -12.57 8.30 9.61
N TYR A 228 -11.37 8.55 10.14
CA TYR A 228 -10.96 9.85 10.63
C TYR A 228 -10.20 10.56 9.53
N ALA A 229 -10.60 11.79 9.19
CA ALA A 229 -9.89 12.65 8.26
C ALA A 229 -9.61 14.01 8.90
N MET A 230 -8.33 14.34 9.02
CA MET A 230 -7.84 15.55 9.68
C MET A 230 -7.60 16.65 8.66
N ALA A 231 -8.02 17.86 8.99
CA ALA A 231 -7.74 19.07 8.22
C ALA A 231 -7.07 20.12 9.12
N ASP A 232 -6.69 21.27 8.56
CA ASP A 232 -6.11 22.34 9.35
C ASP A 232 -7.15 22.94 10.31
N ARG A 233 -6.97 22.66 11.61
CA ARG A 233 -7.88 23.00 12.72
C ARG A 233 -9.23 22.28 12.60
N GLY A 234 -9.30 21.07 13.12
CA GLY A 234 -10.47 20.20 13.11
C GLY A 234 -10.36 19.02 12.14
N GLY A 235 -11.30 18.09 12.25
CA GLY A 235 -11.40 16.95 11.36
C GLY A 235 -12.81 16.39 11.35
N VAL A 236 -13.07 15.51 10.40
CA VAL A 236 -14.33 14.78 10.28
C VAL A 236 -14.11 13.31 10.64
N VAL A 237 -15.14 12.71 11.20
CA VAL A 237 -15.23 11.26 11.38
C VAL A 237 -16.42 10.79 10.59
N TYR A 238 -16.27 9.74 9.78
CA TYR A 238 -17.37 9.09 9.11
C TYR A 238 -17.54 7.69 9.70
N ASP A 239 -18.70 7.44 10.30
CA ASP A 239 -19.09 6.12 10.76
C ASP A 239 -19.67 5.34 9.57
N VAL A 240 -18.96 4.30 9.12
CA VAL A 240 -19.36 3.53 7.95
C VAL A 240 -20.60 2.67 8.23
N ALA A 241 -20.79 2.22 9.47
CA ALA A 241 -21.92 1.38 9.84
C ALA A 241 -23.21 2.21 9.95
N GLU A 242 -23.14 3.34 10.64
CA GLU A 242 -24.29 4.24 10.86
C GLU A 242 -24.53 5.20 9.69
N MET A 243 -23.57 5.33 8.77
CA MET A 243 -23.57 6.31 7.68
C MET A 243 -23.66 7.76 8.16
N GLU A 244 -23.10 8.03 9.34
CA GLU A 244 -23.17 9.33 10.01
C GLU A 244 -21.83 10.08 10.01
N TRP A 245 -21.93 11.40 9.97
CA TRP A 245 -20.78 12.30 10.09
C TRP A 245 -20.67 12.86 11.50
N GLY A 246 -19.48 12.73 12.07
CA GLY A 246 -19.08 13.33 13.34
C GLY A 246 -17.92 14.31 13.17
N ARG A 247 -17.61 15.01 14.27
CA ARG A 247 -16.39 15.82 14.39
C ARG A 247 -15.34 15.02 15.13
N VAL A 248 -14.08 15.19 14.72
CA VAL A 248 -12.95 14.62 15.46
C VAL A 248 -12.94 15.19 16.89
N PRO A 249 -12.73 14.34 17.92
CA PRO A 249 -12.61 14.79 19.30
C PRO A 249 -11.52 15.85 19.47
N LYS A 250 -11.76 16.85 20.32
CA LYS A 250 -10.82 17.98 20.50
C LYS A 250 -9.43 17.53 20.96
N ARG A 251 -9.33 16.51 21.82
CA ARG A 251 -8.04 15.98 22.28
C ARG A 251 -7.27 15.27 21.16
N LEU A 252 -7.97 14.56 20.28
CA LEU A 252 -7.38 13.96 19.09
C LEU A 252 -6.85 15.05 18.14
N ASP A 253 -7.65 16.09 17.85
CA ASP A 253 -7.27 17.23 17.00
C ASP A 253 -6.05 18.03 17.54
N MET A 254 -5.94 18.14 18.87
CA MET A 254 -4.80 18.81 19.50
C MET A 254 -3.51 17.99 19.48
N GLY A 255 -3.60 16.66 19.51
CA GLY A 255 -2.45 15.77 19.61
C GLY A 255 -1.99 15.16 18.28
N TRP A 256 -2.89 14.96 17.31
CA TRP A 256 -2.57 14.31 16.06
C TRP A 256 -1.85 15.28 15.12
N ARG A 257 -0.57 14.98 14.86
CA ARG A 257 0.31 15.80 14.02
C ARG A 257 0.88 14.95 12.88
N GLY A 258 0.12 14.86 11.80
CA GLY A 258 0.57 14.25 10.55
C GLY A 258 0.42 12.74 10.52
N ARG A 259 1.48 12.03 10.13
CA ARG A 259 1.45 10.59 9.83
C ARG A 259 1.20 9.77 11.10
N ALA A 260 0.29 8.82 10.98
CA ALA A 260 -0.12 7.96 12.07
C ALA A 260 -0.35 6.53 11.56
N ALA A 261 -0.35 5.57 12.47
CA ALA A 261 -0.72 4.18 12.20
C ALA A 261 -1.59 3.68 13.35
N VAL A 262 -2.61 2.89 13.05
CA VAL A 262 -3.46 2.28 14.06
C VAL A 262 -3.04 0.83 14.23
N VAL A 263 -2.60 0.48 15.43
CA VAL A 263 -2.27 -0.89 15.83
C VAL A 263 -3.18 -1.23 17.00
N ASP A 264 -3.91 -2.34 16.90
CA ASP A 264 -4.85 -2.82 17.92
C ASP A 264 -5.82 -1.75 18.45
N GLY A 265 -6.33 -0.92 17.54
CA GLY A 265 -7.29 0.15 17.86
C GLY A 265 -6.67 1.42 18.46
N VAL A 266 -5.36 1.45 18.69
CA VAL A 266 -4.64 2.61 19.21
C VAL A 266 -3.97 3.36 18.06
N LEU A 267 -4.25 4.66 17.94
CA LEU A 267 -3.62 5.52 16.94
C LEU A 267 -2.26 6.00 17.42
N TYR A 268 -1.19 5.55 16.79
CA TYR A 268 0.18 6.01 17.05
C TYR A 268 0.55 7.16 16.12
N CYS A 269 1.21 8.19 16.64
CA CYS A 269 1.85 9.25 15.85
C CYS A 269 3.06 9.84 16.58
N TYR A 270 3.84 10.67 15.90
CA TYR A 270 4.90 11.45 16.55
C TYR A 270 4.34 12.74 17.15
N ASP A 271 4.91 13.16 18.27
CA ASP A 271 4.73 14.51 18.79
C ASP A 271 5.82 15.48 18.29
N TYR A 272 5.73 16.74 18.72
CA TYR A 272 6.68 17.80 18.35
C TYR A 272 8.08 17.62 18.95
N LEU A 273 8.24 16.71 19.92
CA LEU A 273 9.51 16.34 20.53
C LEU A 273 10.12 15.10 19.88
N GLY A 274 9.46 14.51 18.88
CA GLY A 274 9.90 13.29 18.20
C GLY A 274 9.59 12.01 18.97
N LYS A 275 8.78 12.07 20.02
CA LYS A 275 8.33 10.89 20.78
C LYS A 275 7.13 10.25 20.10
N ILE A 276 7.04 8.91 20.18
CA ILE A 276 5.86 8.18 19.73
C ILE A 276 4.79 8.23 20.82
N ARG A 277 3.58 8.66 20.46
CA ARG A 277 2.41 8.66 21.34
C ARG A 277 1.30 7.84 20.72
N GLY A 278 0.60 7.06 21.54
CA GLY A 278 -0.63 6.39 21.17
C GLY A 278 -1.84 7.12 21.72
N TYR A 279 -2.92 7.16 20.95
CA TYR A 279 -4.22 7.68 21.34
C TYR A 279 -5.22 6.54 21.41
N ASP A 280 -5.81 6.37 22.60
CA ASP A 280 -6.90 5.45 22.86
C ASP A 280 -8.22 6.22 22.65
N VAL A 281 -8.98 5.80 21.64
CA VAL A 281 -10.24 6.47 21.25
C VAL A 281 -11.31 6.29 22.32
N GLU A 282 -11.39 5.12 22.97
CA GLU A 282 -12.39 4.83 23.99
C GLU A 282 -12.15 5.69 25.24
N LYS A 283 -10.88 5.85 25.63
CA LYS A 283 -10.49 6.64 26.81
C LYS A 283 -10.31 8.13 26.51
N ASP A 284 -10.38 8.55 25.25
CA ASP A 284 -10.07 9.90 24.78
C ASP A 284 -8.75 10.43 25.37
N ALA A 285 -7.68 9.62 25.31
CA ALA A 285 -6.44 9.89 26.02
C ALA A 285 -5.19 9.55 25.22
N TRP A 286 -4.21 10.45 25.27
CA TRP A 286 -2.87 10.27 24.71
C TRP A 286 -1.89 9.72 25.74
N LYS A 287 -1.16 8.67 25.39
CA LYS A 287 -0.10 8.08 26.21
C LYS A 287 1.20 7.99 25.42
N GLU A 288 2.33 8.17 26.09
CA GLU A 288 3.65 8.02 25.49
C GLU A 288 3.99 6.53 25.37
N LEU A 289 4.56 6.11 24.22
CA LEU A 289 5.05 4.75 24.02
C LEU A 289 6.44 4.62 24.67
N ARG A 290 6.53 3.79 25.72
CA ARG A 290 7.78 3.57 26.46
C ARG A 290 8.59 2.43 25.85
N GLY A 291 9.92 2.49 25.99
CA GLY A 291 10.84 1.41 25.57
C GLY A 291 11.49 1.59 24.19
N VAL A 292 11.07 2.59 23.41
CA VAL A 292 11.66 2.89 22.09
C VAL A 292 12.94 3.73 22.14
N GLU A 293 13.25 4.33 23.30
CA GLU A 293 14.31 5.35 23.45
C GLU A 293 15.74 4.85 23.19
N LYS A 294 15.99 3.55 23.39
CA LYS A 294 17.31 2.94 23.18
C LYS A 294 17.55 2.53 21.73
N GLY A 295 16.50 2.37 20.94
CA GLY A 295 16.57 1.83 19.58
C GLY A 295 16.29 2.85 18.46
N LEU A 296 15.47 3.87 18.73
CA LEU A 296 15.09 4.86 17.72
C LEU A 296 15.88 6.17 17.85
N PRO A 297 16.12 6.89 16.72
CA PRO A 297 16.66 8.24 16.75
C PRO A 297 15.76 9.18 17.56
N LYS A 298 16.37 10.11 18.30
CA LYS A 298 15.65 11.14 19.08
C LYS A 298 14.83 12.10 18.22
N PHE A 299 15.18 12.28 16.94
CA PHE A 299 14.50 13.18 16.03
C PHE A 299 14.16 12.47 14.74
N LEU A 300 12.90 12.09 14.63
CA LEU A 300 12.32 11.42 13.47
C LEU A 300 11.61 12.42 12.55
N CYS A 301 12.30 13.52 12.22
CA CYS A 301 11.80 14.46 11.22
C CYS A 301 11.69 13.71 9.88
N GLY A 302 10.48 13.55 9.37
CA GLY A 302 10.28 12.82 8.12
C GLY A 302 9.86 11.35 8.27
N ALA A 303 9.79 10.79 9.47
CA ALA A 303 9.42 9.38 9.66
C ALA A 303 7.95 9.09 9.36
N THR A 304 7.72 7.93 8.78
CA THR A 304 6.39 7.36 8.48
C THR A 304 6.19 6.11 9.32
N MET A 305 4.94 5.83 9.67
CA MET A 305 4.58 4.61 10.38
C MET A 305 3.41 3.90 9.71
N VAL A 306 3.34 2.58 9.88
CA VAL A 306 2.25 1.73 9.40
C VAL A 306 2.11 0.54 10.37
N ASP A 307 0.90 0.01 10.54
CA ASP A 307 0.70 -1.29 11.17
C ASP A 307 1.23 -2.39 10.23
N LEU A 308 2.09 -3.29 10.69
CA LEU A 308 2.58 -4.48 9.99
C LEU A 308 2.36 -5.72 10.87
N ASP A 309 1.25 -6.41 10.64
CA ASP A 309 0.86 -7.63 11.36
C ASP A 309 0.73 -7.44 12.88
N GLY A 310 0.05 -6.36 13.31
CA GLY A 310 -0.09 -6.01 14.73
C GLY A 310 1.17 -5.39 15.33
N ARG A 311 2.19 -5.09 14.50
CA ARG A 311 3.43 -4.45 14.94
C ARG A 311 3.51 -3.06 14.32
N LEU A 312 3.93 -2.08 15.12
CA LEU A 312 4.16 -0.73 14.66
C LEU A 312 5.47 -0.70 13.85
N CYS A 313 5.35 -0.56 12.53
CA CYS A 313 6.48 -0.42 11.63
C CYS A 313 6.78 1.06 11.44
N VAL A 314 8.00 1.48 11.80
CA VAL A 314 8.49 2.86 11.70
C VAL A 314 9.60 2.92 10.67
N VAL A 315 9.54 3.87 9.75
CA VAL A 315 10.57 4.06 8.73
C VAL A 315 10.99 5.51 8.65
N TRP A 316 12.29 5.73 8.55
CA TRP A 316 12.88 7.06 8.56
C TRP A 316 14.12 7.13 7.67
N GLU A 317 14.50 8.37 7.35
CA GLU A 317 15.76 8.66 6.67
C GLU A 317 16.86 8.85 7.71
N CYS A 318 17.98 8.15 7.55
CA CYS A 318 19.21 8.38 8.29
C CYS A 318 20.16 9.23 7.44
N LYS A 319 20.71 10.29 8.06
CA LYS A 319 21.82 11.05 7.50
C LYS A 319 23.10 10.52 8.14
N GLU A 320 23.90 9.75 7.42
CA GLU A 320 25.26 9.48 7.89
C GLU A 320 26.08 10.78 7.83
N GLY A 321 26.87 11.03 8.88
CA GLY A 321 27.66 12.24 9.00
C GLY A 321 28.69 12.36 7.87
N GLY A 322 28.65 13.46 7.12
CA GLY A 322 29.65 13.77 6.09
C GLY A 322 29.23 13.49 4.64
N GLY A 323 28.09 14.04 4.20
CA GLY A 323 27.94 14.53 2.81
C GLY A 323 27.84 13.54 1.65
N GLY A 324 27.59 12.24 1.88
CA GLY A 324 27.64 11.24 0.80
C GLY A 324 26.36 10.46 0.55
N GLU A 325 25.83 9.76 1.55
CA GLU A 325 24.80 8.75 1.34
C GLU A 325 23.69 8.91 2.36
N LYS A 326 22.45 8.82 1.88
CA LYS A 326 21.24 8.79 2.71
C LYS A 326 20.72 7.36 2.72
N ALA A 327 20.42 6.87 3.91
CA ALA A 327 19.93 5.52 4.13
C ALA A 327 18.47 5.55 4.58
N ILE A 328 17.64 4.63 4.08
CA ILE A 328 16.30 4.41 4.64
C ILE A 328 16.38 3.28 5.66
N MET A 329 15.96 3.56 6.88
CA MET A 329 15.95 2.63 8.00
C MET A 329 14.51 2.24 8.37
N CYS A 330 14.33 1.04 8.92
CA CYS A 330 13.05 0.57 9.42
C CYS A 330 13.21 -0.06 10.80
N ALA A 331 12.18 0.07 11.63
CA ALA A 331 12.04 -0.66 12.88
C ALA A 331 10.65 -1.28 12.94
N GLU A 332 10.61 -2.57 13.24
CA GLU A 332 9.38 -3.27 13.60
C GLU A 332 9.29 -3.30 15.12
N ILE A 333 8.20 -2.75 15.67
CA ILE A 333 8.01 -2.54 17.10
C ILE A 333 6.75 -3.28 17.52
N GLU A 334 6.91 -4.28 18.36
CA GLU A 334 5.79 -4.97 18.99
C GLU A 334 5.28 -4.13 20.15
N VAL A 335 4.09 -3.56 20.01
CA VAL A 335 3.46 -2.68 20.98
C VAL A 335 2.38 -3.43 21.75
N TYR A 336 2.23 -3.12 23.03
CA TYR A 336 1.14 -3.64 23.84
C TYR A 336 0.68 -2.59 24.85
N THR A 337 -0.55 -2.80 25.34
CA THR A 337 -1.14 -2.00 26.40
C THR A 337 -1.05 -2.80 27.70
N ASP A 338 -0.41 -2.22 28.73
CA ASP A 338 -0.30 -2.82 30.06
C ASP A 338 -1.65 -2.78 30.84
N GLU A 339 -1.73 -3.45 31.99
CA GLU A 339 -2.95 -3.50 32.82
C GLU A 339 -3.39 -2.11 33.32
N ASP A 340 -2.45 -1.16 33.48
CA ASP A 340 -2.70 0.25 33.83
C ASP A 340 -3.03 1.12 32.59
N GLY A 341 -3.12 0.49 31.42
CA GLY A 341 -3.37 1.09 30.13
C GLY A 341 -2.17 1.85 29.54
N GLY A 342 -0.98 1.79 30.12
CA GLY A 342 0.25 2.34 29.57
C GLY A 342 0.70 1.60 28.32
N LEU A 343 1.39 2.32 27.42
CA LEU A 343 1.86 1.76 26.16
C LEU A 343 3.35 1.44 26.28
N SER A 344 3.71 0.18 26.02
CA SER A 344 5.09 -0.30 26.13
C SER A 344 5.46 -1.18 24.94
N VAL A 345 6.76 -1.37 24.74
CA VAL A 345 7.33 -2.23 23.71
C VAL A 345 7.73 -3.58 24.30
N VAL A 346 7.38 -4.68 23.62
CA VAL A 346 7.90 -6.03 23.94
C VAL A 346 9.27 -6.20 23.29
N THR A 347 9.33 -5.98 21.97
CA THR A 347 10.52 -6.15 21.15
C THR A 347 10.60 -5.04 20.11
N SER A 348 11.81 -4.52 19.88
CA SER A 348 12.11 -3.66 18.72
C SER A 348 13.17 -4.33 17.87
N ILE A 349 12.86 -4.60 16.61
CA ILE A 349 13.84 -5.11 15.65
C ILE A 349 14.15 -3.98 14.67
N ILE A 350 15.38 -3.48 14.72
CA ILE A 350 15.87 -2.49 13.76
C ILE A 350 16.38 -3.26 12.55
N LEU A 351 15.73 -3.06 11.42
CA LEU A 351 16.19 -3.59 10.16
C LEU A 351 17.38 -2.73 9.70
N PRO A 352 18.53 -3.34 9.40
CA PRO A 352 19.62 -2.59 8.79
C PRO A 352 19.15 -2.02 7.43
N GLU A 353 19.75 -0.89 7.08
CA GLU A 353 19.70 -0.17 5.80
C GLU A 353 18.94 -0.87 4.66
N ILE A 354 17.76 -0.33 4.33
CA ILE A 354 16.87 -0.88 3.30
C ILE A 354 17.17 -0.27 1.92
N LEU A 355 17.78 0.91 1.87
CA LEU A 355 18.15 1.56 0.62
C LEU A 355 19.31 2.54 0.78
N ASN A 356 20.33 2.40 -0.08
CA ASN A 356 21.33 3.42 -0.32
C ASN A 356 21.05 4.18 -1.59
N TYR A 357 21.13 5.51 -1.50
CA TYR A 357 21.12 6.36 -2.66
C TYR A 357 22.02 7.58 -2.44
N SER A 358 22.69 7.99 -3.53
CA SER A 358 23.52 9.20 -3.53
C SER A 358 22.63 10.43 -3.79
N PRO A 359 22.68 11.47 -2.95
CA PRO A 359 21.98 12.71 -3.19
C PRO A 359 22.67 13.49 -4.32
N CYS A 360 21.88 14.11 -5.19
CA CYS A 360 22.38 15.23 -6.00
C CYS A 360 22.46 16.47 -5.08
N LYS A 361 23.37 17.41 -5.35
CA LYS A 361 23.84 18.52 -4.46
C LYS A 361 22.77 19.54 -3.95
N ARG A 362 21.48 19.23 -3.95
CA ARG A 362 20.42 20.06 -3.34
C ARG A 362 19.68 19.28 -2.26
N ASN A 363 19.54 19.92 -1.10
CA ASN A 363 19.11 19.37 0.19
C ASN A 363 17.62 18.98 0.30
N ASP A 364 16.89 18.75 -0.79
CA ASP A 364 15.43 18.64 -0.72
C ASP A 364 14.95 17.24 -1.13
N LEU A 365 14.95 16.32 -0.17
CA LEU A 365 14.19 15.07 -0.26
C LEU A 365 13.20 15.05 0.90
N ASP A 366 11.96 15.36 0.57
CA ASP A 366 10.83 15.26 1.48
C ASP A 366 9.93 14.13 0.96
N MET A 367 9.82 13.04 1.72
CA MET A 367 8.77 12.00 1.71
C MET A 367 9.24 10.58 1.39
N VAL A 368 9.00 9.71 2.36
CA VAL A 368 8.89 8.26 2.21
C VAL A 368 7.43 7.89 2.53
N LEU A 369 6.67 7.46 1.52
CA LEU A 369 5.36 6.83 1.72
C LEU A 369 5.56 5.34 1.99
N ILE A 370 4.78 4.77 2.90
CA ILE A 370 4.72 3.32 3.11
C ILE A 370 3.29 2.88 2.99
N LEU A 371 3.09 1.90 2.11
CA LEU A 371 1.82 1.24 1.95
C LEU A 371 2.00 -0.25 2.28
N LYS A 372 1.19 -0.73 3.23
CA LYS A 372 1.02 -2.15 3.52
C LYS A 372 0.06 -2.73 2.50
N VAL A 373 0.37 -3.89 1.93
CA VAL A 373 -0.53 -4.58 1.00
C VAL A 373 -0.71 -6.03 1.44
N TYR A 374 -1.97 -6.45 1.60
CA TYR A 374 -2.31 -7.83 1.88
C TYR A 374 -2.43 -8.61 0.57
N ILE A 375 -1.69 -9.71 0.43
CA ILE A 375 -1.83 -10.60 -0.73
C ILE A 375 -2.49 -11.92 -0.29
N GLN A 376 -3.64 -11.91 0.38
CA GLN A 376 -4.45 -13.13 0.66
C GLN A 376 -5.95 -12.83 0.86
N ILE A 377 -6.84 -13.80 0.60
CA ILE A 377 -8.29 -13.64 0.80
C ILE A 377 -8.94 -14.90 1.41
N PHE A 378 -9.42 -14.74 2.66
CA PHE A 378 -10.79 -15.05 3.16
C PHE A 378 -10.97 -14.36 4.53
N GLY A 379 -12.00 -13.51 4.69
CA GLY A 379 -12.49 -12.97 5.98
C GLY A 379 -11.77 -11.73 6.54
N GLU A 380 -12.55 -10.69 6.85
CA GLU A 380 -12.24 -9.38 7.47
C GLU A 380 -10.84 -8.77 7.22
N LEU A 381 -10.79 -7.88 6.22
CA LEU A 381 -9.62 -7.04 5.93
C LEU A 381 -9.71 -5.70 6.69
N ARG A 382 -8.84 -5.48 7.67
CA ARG A 382 -8.47 -4.14 8.14
C ARG A 382 -7.24 -3.68 7.35
N ALA A 383 -7.43 -2.75 6.42
CA ALA A 383 -6.35 -2.17 5.62
C ALA A 383 -6.29 -0.66 5.85
N GLU A 384 -5.23 -0.19 6.50
CA GLU A 384 -4.95 1.23 6.65
C GLU A 384 -4.00 1.70 5.56
N ALA A 385 -4.37 2.81 4.91
CA ALA A 385 -3.49 3.55 4.03
C ALA A 385 -3.23 4.92 4.67
N VAL A 386 -2.01 5.14 5.13
CA VAL A 386 -1.66 6.37 5.84
C VAL A 386 -1.51 7.52 4.83
N LEU A 387 -2.33 8.57 5.01
CA LEU A 387 -2.25 9.81 4.24
C LEU A 387 -0.91 10.53 4.43
N LEU A 388 -0.39 11.11 3.34
CA LEU A 388 0.77 11.99 3.32
C LEU A 388 0.34 13.45 3.08
N ILE A 389 0.68 14.32 4.03
CA ILE A 389 0.69 15.78 3.83
C ILE A 389 1.99 16.18 3.17
N VAL A 390 1.88 16.98 2.13
CA VAL A 390 2.96 17.87 1.69
C VAL A 390 2.82 19.16 2.50
N LYS A 391 3.81 19.50 3.32
CA LYS A 391 3.92 20.88 3.79
C LYS A 391 4.38 21.70 2.59
N LYS A 392 3.47 22.51 2.03
CA LYS A 392 3.85 23.61 1.14
C LYS A 392 4.68 24.57 1.99
N MET A 393 5.94 24.81 1.63
CA MET A 393 6.60 26.05 2.03
C MET A 393 6.05 27.17 1.16
#